data_AF-A0A498M8Y7-F1
#
_entry.id   AF-A0A498M8Y7-F1
#
_cell.length_a   1.000
_cell.length_b   1.000
_cell.length_c   1.000
_cell.angle_alpha   90.00
_cell.angle_beta   90.00
_cell.angle_gamma   90.00
#
_symmetry.space_group_name_H-M   'P 1'
#
loop_
_entity.id
_entity.type
_entity.pdbx_description
1 polymer ?
#
loop_
_entity_poly.entity_id
_entity_poly.type
_entity_poly.pdbx_seq_one_letter_code
_entity_poly.pdbx_strand_id
1 'polypeptide(L)'
;MQSSDSGLCISDLDYTGIQHITPHIPQINDSIRTRCHDQLPYCGFPRKSWYLPAPEVYPKAPLKFQLLSRQETEWGTIKMTFEVKGPSHMSLYLRPHAGTSLSSWSFGDGTLQFNRSREYVIFYSRGLDAPAWTFWFDIQPPKSSDVSPDEGLISLAITAHYFFGSDGRSEPLESFLKRFPAWVFPSSWISTYHMYRY
;
A
#
# COMPACT_ATOMS: atom_id res chain seq x y z
N MET A 1 -11.13 -13.75 -5.97
CA MET A 1 -9.93 -14.08 -6.76
C MET A 1 -8.75 -13.34 -6.17
N GLN A 2 -7.74 -14.10 -5.72
CA GLN A 2 -6.45 -13.54 -5.29
C GLN A 2 -5.65 -13.28 -6.57
N SER A 3 -5.31 -12.02 -6.82
CA SER A 3 -4.46 -11.61 -7.94
C SER A 3 -3.12 -11.16 -7.36
N SER A 4 -2.03 -11.60 -7.98
CA SER A 4 -0.67 -11.21 -7.62
C SER A 4 0.04 -10.68 -8.85
N ASP A 5 0.77 -9.58 -8.69
CA ASP A 5 1.67 -9.03 -9.68
C ASP A 5 3.03 -8.73 -9.04
N SER A 6 4.08 -8.67 -9.85
CA SER A 6 5.40 -8.25 -9.39
C SER A 6 6.22 -7.59 -10.48
N GLY A 7 6.96 -6.57 -10.09
CA GLY A 7 7.68 -5.71 -11.01
C GLY A 7 8.51 -4.64 -10.32
N LEU A 8 9.38 -4.04 -11.12
CA LEU A 8 10.13 -2.84 -10.77
C LEU A 8 9.27 -1.62 -11.07
N CYS A 9 8.85 -0.93 -10.02
CA CYS A 9 8.26 0.38 -10.10
C CYS A 9 9.36 1.44 -10.17
N ILE A 10 9.37 2.23 -11.23
CA ILE A 10 10.33 3.32 -11.42
C ILE A 10 9.55 4.62 -11.44
N SER A 11 9.96 5.55 -10.59
CA SER A 11 9.41 6.90 -10.55
C SER A 11 10.55 7.88 -10.75
N ASP A 12 10.31 8.85 -11.62
CA ASP A 12 11.24 9.92 -11.88
C ASP A 12 10.92 11.12 -10.97
N LEU A 13 11.97 11.76 -10.47
CA LEU A 13 11.92 12.97 -9.66
C LEU A 13 12.67 14.14 -10.32
N ASP A 14 13.21 13.94 -11.52
CA ASP A 14 13.90 14.96 -12.29
C ASP A 14 12.90 15.81 -13.10
N TYR A 15 13.21 17.09 -13.30
CA TYR A 15 12.41 17.94 -14.17
C TYR A 15 12.38 17.44 -15.63
N THR A 16 13.47 16.80 -16.07
CA THR A 16 13.68 16.30 -17.43
C THR A 16 13.05 14.94 -17.68
N GLY A 17 12.48 14.27 -16.67
CA GLY A 17 11.93 12.95 -16.88
C GLY A 17 13.00 11.88 -17.10
N ILE A 18 12.57 10.78 -17.74
CA ILE A 18 13.46 9.68 -18.15
C ILE A 18 14.15 9.91 -19.49
N GLN A 19 14.05 11.11 -20.08
CA GLN A 19 14.53 11.36 -21.45
C GLN A 19 16.02 11.03 -21.64
N HIS A 20 16.83 11.27 -20.61
CA HIS A 20 18.25 10.95 -20.59
C HIS A 20 18.56 9.52 -20.13
N ILE A 21 17.56 8.78 -19.66
CA ILE A 21 17.67 7.39 -19.19
C ILE A 21 17.29 6.40 -20.29
N THR A 22 16.22 6.66 -21.05
CA THR A 22 15.71 5.75 -22.09
C THR A 22 16.78 5.31 -23.12
N PRO A 23 17.74 6.16 -23.55
CA PRO A 23 18.82 5.71 -24.43
C PRO A 23 19.72 4.63 -23.83
N HIS A 24 19.85 4.59 -22.49
CA HIS A 24 20.65 3.59 -21.76
C HIS A 24 19.81 2.39 -21.33
N ILE A 25 18.52 2.60 -21.04
CA ILE A 25 17.58 1.58 -20.58
C ILE A 25 16.28 1.68 -21.42
N PRO A 26 16.29 1.17 -22.66
CA PRO A 26 15.18 1.36 -23.61
C PRO A 26 13.87 0.67 -23.20
N GLN A 27 13.93 -0.24 -22.23
CA GLN A 27 12.75 -0.87 -21.62
C GLN A 27 11.92 0.14 -20.81
N ILE A 28 12.53 1.22 -20.29
CA ILE A 28 11.79 2.30 -19.64
C ILE A 28 11.29 3.24 -20.74
N ASN A 29 10.09 2.96 -21.26
CA ASN A 29 9.46 3.77 -22.30
C ASN A 29 7.99 4.05 -22.00
N ASP A 30 7.42 5.02 -22.71
CA ASP A 30 6.06 5.54 -22.46
C ASP A 30 4.92 4.56 -22.76
N SER A 31 5.20 3.40 -23.36
CA SER A 31 4.20 2.36 -23.62
C SER A 31 3.85 1.55 -22.35
N ILE A 32 4.75 1.57 -21.36
CA ILE A 32 4.60 0.84 -20.10
C ILE A 32 4.04 1.80 -19.04
N ARG A 33 2.73 2.01 -19.08
CA ARG A 33 2.01 2.74 -18.02
C ARG A 33 1.27 1.76 -17.14
N THR A 34 1.40 1.93 -15.83
CA THR A 34 0.62 1.12 -14.89
C THR A 34 -0.86 1.46 -15.00
N ARG A 35 -1.70 0.45 -15.22
CA ARG A 35 -3.17 0.59 -15.17
C ARG A 35 -3.63 0.39 -13.73
N CYS A 36 -4.11 1.46 -13.13
CA CYS A 36 -4.79 1.42 -11.83
C CYS A 36 -6.19 0.84 -12.03
N HIS A 37 -6.56 -0.18 -11.24
CA HIS A 37 -7.91 -0.73 -11.25
C HIS A 37 -8.75 -0.04 -10.17
N ASP A 38 -9.94 0.43 -10.52
CA ASP A 38 -10.82 1.21 -9.62
C ASP A 38 -11.20 0.47 -8.31
N GLN A 39 -11.06 -0.85 -8.30
CA GLN A 39 -11.41 -1.70 -7.15
C GLN A 39 -10.31 -1.76 -6.07
N LEU A 40 -9.11 -1.24 -6.34
CA LEU A 40 -7.99 -1.26 -5.38
C LEU A 40 -7.97 0.00 -4.51
N PRO A 41 -7.95 -0.09 -3.16
CA PRO A 41 -7.84 1.06 -2.24
C PRO A 41 -6.61 1.93 -2.40
N TYR A 42 -5.64 1.48 -3.18
CA TYR A 42 -4.50 2.26 -3.61
C TYR A 42 -3.86 1.51 -4.76
N CYS A 43 -3.53 2.23 -5.82
CA CYS A 43 -2.95 1.61 -7.00
C CYS A 43 -1.42 1.53 -6.98
N GLY A 44 -0.72 1.98 -5.94
CA GLY A 44 0.72 1.69 -5.81
C GLY A 44 1.68 2.67 -6.50
N PHE A 45 1.19 3.51 -7.43
CA PHE A 45 2.06 4.24 -8.36
C PHE A 45 1.81 5.75 -8.37
N PRO A 46 2.85 6.61 -8.29
CA PRO A 46 2.70 8.02 -8.63
C PRO A 46 2.38 8.21 -10.12
N ARG A 47 1.80 9.36 -10.47
CA ARG A 47 1.18 9.65 -11.79
C ARG A 47 2.14 9.51 -13.00
N LYS A 48 3.45 9.53 -12.78
CA LYS A 48 4.49 9.26 -13.78
C LYS A 48 5.38 8.12 -13.28
N SER A 49 4.92 6.90 -13.47
CA SER A 49 5.69 5.70 -13.10
C SER A 49 5.71 4.69 -14.25
N TRP A 50 6.82 3.97 -14.35
CA TRP A 50 7.01 2.86 -15.26
C TRP A 50 7.05 1.55 -14.46
N TYR A 51 6.48 0.49 -15.01
CA TYR A 51 6.38 -0.80 -14.35
C TYR A 51 6.98 -1.90 -15.22
N LEU A 52 8.18 -2.36 -14.87
CA LEU A 52 8.81 -3.47 -15.59
C LEU A 52 8.50 -4.78 -14.86
N PRO A 53 7.89 -5.78 -15.51
CA PRO A 53 7.69 -7.09 -14.90
C PRO A 53 9.00 -7.67 -14.37
N ALA A 54 8.97 -8.21 -13.16
CA ALA A 54 10.11 -8.81 -12.48
C ALA A 54 9.64 -9.95 -11.58
N PRO A 55 10.53 -10.89 -11.20
CA PRO A 55 10.17 -11.97 -10.28
C PRO A 55 9.66 -11.43 -8.94
N GLU A 56 8.74 -12.18 -8.33
CA GLU A 56 8.25 -11.90 -6.98
C GLU A 56 9.38 -11.94 -5.94
N VAL A 57 9.23 -11.13 -4.90
CA VAL A 57 10.20 -10.97 -3.82
C VAL A 57 9.60 -11.46 -2.51
N TYR A 58 10.42 -12.16 -1.72
CA TYR A 58 10.02 -12.75 -0.45
C TYR A 58 10.95 -12.24 0.66
N PRO A 59 10.63 -11.09 1.28
CA PRO A 59 11.36 -10.59 2.45
C PRO A 59 11.45 -11.66 3.55
N LYS A 60 12.60 -11.76 4.23
CA LYS A 60 12.80 -12.73 5.31
C LYS A 60 11.89 -12.44 6.51
N ALA A 61 11.61 -11.16 6.76
CA ALA A 61 10.65 -10.70 7.76
C ALA A 61 9.40 -10.12 7.07
N PRO A 62 8.50 -10.95 6.51
CA PRO A 62 7.33 -10.46 5.78
C PRO A 62 6.33 -9.76 6.70
N LEU A 63 5.48 -8.92 6.11
CA LEU A 63 4.33 -8.33 6.78
C LEU A 63 3.41 -9.43 7.32
N LYS A 64 3.05 -9.33 8.60
CA LYS A 64 2.00 -10.13 9.23
C LYS A 64 0.87 -9.20 9.63
N PHE A 65 -0.34 -9.52 9.20
CA PHE A 65 -1.52 -8.71 9.48
C PHE A 65 -2.67 -9.61 9.94
N GLN A 66 -3.37 -9.19 10.98
CA GLN A 66 -4.48 -9.95 11.54
C GLN A 66 -5.57 -9.05 12.11
N LEU A 67 -6.82 -9.49 11.96
CA LEU A 67 -7.97 -8.97 12.69
C LEU A 67 -7.99 -9.62 14.08
N LEU A 68 -7.79 -8.83 15.14
CA LEU A 68 -7.83 -9.29 16.52
C LEU A 68 -9.26 -9.40 17.06
N SER A 69 -10.13 -8.45 16.71
CA SER A 69 -11.52 -8.45 17.18
C SER A 69 -12.46 -7.70 16.24
N ARG A 70 -13.71 -8.14 16.21
CA ARG A 70 -14.84 -7.47 15.55
C ARG A 70 -16.00 -7.49 16.53
N GLN A 71 -16.46 -6.33 16.97
CA GLN A 71 -17.48 -6.20 18.00
C GLN A 71 -18.47 -5.09 17.62
N GLU A 72 -19.75 -5.36 17.81
CA GLU A 72 -20.78 -4.31 17.73
C GLU A 72 -20.74 -3.50 19.03
N THR A 73 -20.81 -2.18 18.91
CA THR A 73 -20.82 -1.25 20.03
C THR A 73 -22.26 -0.95 20.47
N GLU A 74 -22.42 -0.37 21.65
CA GLU A 74 -23.73 0.05 22.17
C GLU A 74 -24.42 1.12 21.29
N TRP A 75 -23.65 1.81 20.43
CA TRP A 75 -24.15 2.82 19.49
C TRP A 75 -24.49 2.25 18.10
N GLY A 76 -24.44 0.92 17.93
CA GLY A 76 -24.74 0.24 16.66
C GLY A 76 -23.65 0.42 15.59
N THR A 77 -22.43 0.77 16.00
CA THR A 77 -21.24 0.77 15.12
C THR A 77 -20.49 -0.55 15.27
N ILE A 78 -19.61 -0.86 14.32
CA ILE A 78 -18.79 -2.07 14.34
C ILE A 78 -17.33 -1.65 14.54
N LYS A 79 -16.79 -1.99 15.72
CA LYS A 79 -15.40 -1.77 16.07
C LYS A 79 -14.55 -2.96 15.65
N MET A 80 -13.55 -2.70 14.83
CA MET A 80 -12.61 -3.68 14.30
C MET A 80 -11.20 -3.35 14.79
N THR A 81 -10.56 -4.27 15.50
CA THR A 81 -9.20 -4.11 16.02
C THR A 81 -8.25 -4.97 15.22
N PHE A 82 -7.14 -4.40 14.78
CA PHE A 82 -6.14 -5.04 13.94
C PHE A 82 -4.77 -4.98 14.60
N GLU A 83 -3.93 -5.93 14.21
CA GLU A 83 -2.50 -5.91 14.51
C GLU A 83 -1.71 -6.12 13.22
N VAL A 84 -0.65 -5.32 13.06
CA VAL A 84 0.30 -5.46 11.98
C VAL A 84 1.74 -5.48 12.49
N LYS A 85 2.52 -6.45 12.03
CA LYS A 85 3.97 -6.51 12.25
C LYS A 85 4.66 -6.50 10.90
N GLY A 86 5.59 -5.57 10.69
CA GLY A 86 6.27 -5.41 9.43
C GLY A 86 7.52 -4.52 9.52
N PRO A 87 8.02 -4.02 8.38
CA PRO A 87 9.22 -3.18 8.33
C PRO A 87 9.00 -1.82 9.03
N SER A 88 10.03 -0.99 9.02
CA SER A 88 10.02 0.33 9.67
C SER A 88 9.04 1.31 9.04
N HIS A 89 8.69 1.14 7.76
CA HIS A 89 7.82 2.04 7.01
C HIS A 89 6.69 1.24 6.37
N MET A 90 5.46 1.62 6.69
CA MET A 90 4.25 1.04 6.12
C MET A 90 3.24 2.14 5.80
N SER A 91 2.43 1.94 4.76
CA SER A 91 1.27 2.79 4.50
C SER A 91 0.00 1.95 4.53
N LEU A 92 -0.99 2.38 5.30
CA LEU A 92 -2.30 1.74 5.42
C LEU A 92 -3.32 2.59 4.67
N TYR A 93 -4.07 1.96 3.78
CA TYR A 93 -5.15 2.54 3.00
C TYR A 93 -6.45 1.89 3.44
N LEU A 94 -7.40 2.72 3.86
CA LEU A 94 -8.75 2.29 4.24
C LEU A 94 -9.76 2.88 3.26
N ARG A 95 -10.60 2.00 2.71
CA ARG A 95 -11.74 2.37 1.88
C ARG A 95 -13.02 1.74 2.47
N PRO A 96 -13.91 2.55 3.07
CA PRO A 96 -15.26 2.10 3.39
C PRO A 96 -16.03 1.70 2.13
N HIS A 97 -16.84 0.65 2.22
CA HIS A 97 -17.71 0.22 1.12
C HIS A 97 -18.97 1.09 1.04
N ALA A 98 -19.74 0.93 -0.05
CA ALA A 98 -20.94 1.72 -0.26
C ALA A 98 -21.92 1.62 0.91
N GLY A 99 -22.41 2.76 1.38
CA GLY A 99 -23.33 2.84 2.53
C GLY A 99 -22.67 2.75 3.90
N THR A 100 -21.38 2.42 4.00
CA THR A 100 -20.62 2.44 5.25
C THR A 100 -19.82 3.74 5.40
N SER A 101 -19.52 4.11 6.65
CA SER A 101 -18.65 5.25 6.93
C SER A 101 -17.76 5.02 8.14
N LEU A 102 -16.56 5.59 8.14
CA LEU A 102 -15.69 5.61 9.30
C LEU A 102 -16.20 6.64 10.32
N SER A 103 -16.56 6.18 11.51
CA SER A 103 -17.03 7.03 12.62
C SER A 103 -15.88 7.54 13.47
N SER A 104 -14.95 6.66 13.85
CA SER A 104 -13.76 7.02 14.64
C SER A 104 -12.64 5.99 14.46
N TRP A 105 -11.44 6.32 14.97
CA TRP A 105 -10.26 5.46 14.87
C TRP A 105 -9.29 5.65 16.04
N SER A 106 -8.26 4.80 16.12
CA SER A 106 -7.24 4.89 17.17
C SER A 106 -6.08 5.86 16.88
N PHE A 107 -6.15 6.67 15.81
CA PHE A 107 -5.02 7.50 15.34
C PHE A 107 -5.07 8.96 15.81
N GLY A 108 -6.04 9.31 16.66
CA GLY A 108 -6.25 10.65 17.17
C GLY A 108 -7.59 11.26 16.75
N ASP A 109 -7.83 12.49 17.18
CA ASP A 109 -9.06 13.27 17.01
C ASP A 109 -9.05 14.18 15.77
N GLY A 110 -8.04 14.04 14.92
CA GLY A 110 -7.90 14.84 13.70
C GLY A 110 -9.15 14.74 12.80
N THR A 111 -9.55 15.86 12.21
CA THR A 111 -10.67 15.90 11.28
C THR A 111 -10.46 14.87 10.17
N LEU A 112 -11.38 13.92 10.06
CA LEU A 112 -11.43 12.92 9.00
C LEU A 112 -11.69 13.64 7.66
N GLN A 113 -10.67 14.20 7.04
CA GLN A 113 -10.81 14.84 5.74
C GLN A 113 -10.96 13.76 4.68
N PHE A 114 -12.19 13.59 4.22
CA PHE A 114 -12.55 12.76 3.09
C PHE A 114 -11.86 13.33 1.84
N ASN A 115 -10.73 12.74 1.44
CA ASN A 115 -10.03 13.15 0.23
C ASN A 115 -10.96 12.95 -0.99
N ARG A 116 -10.75 13.73 -2.06
CA ARG A 116 -11.43 13.59 -3.36
C ARG A 116 -11.37 12.16 -3.93
N SER A 117 -10.42 11.33 -3.46
CA SER A 117 -10.24 9.92 -3.83
C SER A 117 -11.03 8.89 -2.99
N ARG A 118 -11.84 9.30 -1.98
CA ARG A 118 -12.66 8.41 -1.13
C ARG A 118 -11.87 7.40 -0.27
N GLU A 119 -10.62 7.69 0.07
CA GLU A 119 -9.72 6.79 0.82
C GLU A 119 -9.06 7.51 1.99
N TYR A 120 -8.91 6.81 3.12
CA TYR A 120 -8.09 7.25 4.25
C TYR A 120 -6.70 6.65 4.12
N VAL A 121 -5.66 7.49 4.29
CA VAL A 121 -4.26 7.07 4.18
C VAL A 121 -3.53 7.36 5.48
N ILE A 122 -2.90 6.33 6.05
CA ILE A 122 -2.10 6.42 7.27
C ILE A 122 -0.68 6.01 6.93
N PHE A 123 0.27 6.92 7.13
CA PHE A 123 1.70 6.62 7.04
C PHE A 123 2.22 6.26 8.43
N TYR A 124 2.83 5.09 8.54
CA TYR A 124 3.37 4.58 9.78
C TYR A 124 4.88 4.35 9.65
N SER A 125 5.64 5.11 10.43
CA SER A 125 7.09 5.01 10.51
C SER A 125 7.52 4.74 11.95
N ARG A 126 8.49 3.84 12.14
CA ARG A 126 8.99 3.44 13.46
C ARG A 126 10.46 3.04 13.42
N GLY A 127 11.08 2.90 14.59
CA GLY A 127 12.40 2.29 14.74
C GLY A 127 12.42 0.81 14.31
N LEU A 128 13.62 0.26 14.08
CA LEU A 128 13.79 -1.13 13.62
C LEU A 128 13.29 -2.14 14.66
N ASP A 129 13.60 -1.89 15.94
CA ASP A 129 13.08 -2.66 17.06
C ASP A 129 11.89 -1.95 17.70
N ALA A 130 10.70 -2.43 17.36
CA ALA A 130 9.47 -1.95 17.96
C ALA A 130 8.44 -3.09 18.00
N PRO A 131 7.40 -3.00 18.84
CA PRO A 131 6.34 -4.00 18.89
C PRO A 131 5.51 -4.04 17.60
N ALA A 132 4.58 -5.00 17.53
CA ALA A 132 3.54 -4.96 16.52
C ALA A 132 2.66 -3.71 16.72
N TRP A 133 2.17 -3.15 15.63
CA TRP A 133 1.30 -1.99 15.64
C TRP A 133 -0.16 -2.46 15.74
N THR A 134 -0.79 -2.15 16.88
CA THR A 134 -2.21 -2.41 17.13
C THR A 134 -3.01 -1.13 16.91
N PHE A 135 -4.10 -1.23 16.16
CA PHE A 135 -5.00 -0.10 15.89
C PHE A 135 -6.44 -0.56 15.71
N TRP A 136 -7.39 0.37 15.74
CA TRP A 136 -8.80 0.05 15.53
C TRP A 136 -9.52 1.09 14.69
N PHE A 137 -10.57 0.62 14.02
CA PHE A 137 -11.55 1.44 13.30
C PHE A 137 -12.93 1.19 13.87
N ASP A 138 -13.74 2.25 13.89
CA ASP A 138 -15.15 2.19 14.27
C ASP A 138 -15.99 2.57 13.05
N ILE A 139 -16.74 1.60 12.53
CA ILE A 139 -17.42 1.70 11.24
C ILE A 139 -18.93 1.77 11.47
N GLN A 140 -19.57 2.79 10.92
CA GLN A 140 -21.02 2.83 10.81
C GLN A 140 -21.47 1.88 9.69
N PRO A 141 -22.26 0.83 10.01
CA PRO A 141 -22.83 -0.05 9.00
C PRO A 141 -23.89 0.68 8.15
N PRO A 142 -24.26 0.10 6.98
CA PRO A 142 -25.29 0.66 6.13
C PRO A 142 -26.65 0.70 6.84
N LYS A 143 -27.45 1.73 6.57
CA LYS A 143 -28.81 1.85 7.13
C LYS A 143 -29.83 0.92 6.48
N SER A 144 -29.57 0.41 5.27
CA SER A 144 -30.44 -0.52 4.56
C SER A 144 -29.80 -1.89 4.41
N SER A 145 -30.63 -2.94 4.38
CA SER A 145 -30.25 -4.34 4.19
C SER A 145 -29.84 -4.69 2.75
N ASP A 146 -29.70 -3.70 1.87
CA ASP A 146 -29.44 -3.92 0.44
C ASP A 146 -27.96 -4.21 0.13
N VAL A 147 -27.08 -4.10 1.12
CA VAL A 147 -25.66 -4.46 0.97
C VAL A 147 -25.52 -5.96 1.21
N SER A 148 -25.04 -6.68 0.20
CA SER A 148 -24.82 -8.12 0.33
C SER A 148 -23.85 -8.39 1.49
N PRO A 149 -24.15 -9.35 2.39
CA PRO A 149 -23.25 -9.69 3.50
C PRO A 149 -21.87 -10.15 3.02
N ASP A 150 -21.74 -10.52 1.75
CA ASP A 150 -20.50 -10.98 1.12
C ASP A 150 -19.53 -9.83 0.74
N GLU A 151 -19.99 -8.58 0.65
CA GLU A 151 -19.14 -7.47 0.20
C GLU A 151 -18.14 -7.04 1.29
N GLY A 152 -18.53 -7.16 2.57
CA GLY A 152 -17.81 -6.62 3.71
C GLY A 152 -18.24 -5.18 4.02
N LEU A 153 -17.64 -4.59 5.05
CA LEU A 153 -17.80 -3.18 5.42
C LEU A 153 -16.66 -2.32 4.87
N ILE A 154 -15.45 -2.87 4.81
CA ILE A 154 -14.23 -2.12 4.48
C ILE A 154 -13.25 -2.93 3.65
N SER A 155 -12.50 -2.22 2.80
CA SER A 155 -11.28 -2.72 2.18
C SER A 155 -10.08 -2.06 2.84
N LEU A 156 -9.10 -2.86 3.23
CA LEU A 156 -7.81 -2.40 3.74
C LEU A 156 -6.71 -2.80 2.76
N ALA A 157 -5.75 -1.91 2.54
CA ALA A 157 -4.50 -2.26 1.88
C ALA A 157 -3.31 -1.76 2.69
N ILE A 158 -2.25 -2.56 2.76
CA ILE A 158 -1.01 -2.22 3.45
C ILE A 158 0.15 -2.35 2.47
N THR A 159 0.87 -1.25 2.24
CA THR A 159 2.20 -1.30 1.64
C THR A 159 3.24 -1.42 2.73
N ALA A 160 4.20 -2.32 2.53
CA ALA A 160 5.34 -2.50 3.41
C ALA A 160 6.61 -2.14 2.64
N HIS A 161 7.37 -1.18 3.13
CA HIS A 161 8.58 -0.68 2.48
C HIS A 161 9.83 -1.12 3.24
N TYR A 162 10.62 -2.00 2.63
CA TYR A 162 11.83 -2.57 3.21
C TYR A 162 13.03 -1.72 2.79
N PHE A 163 13.28 -0.64 3.52
CA PHE A 163 14.39 0.28 3.23
C PHE A 163 15.76 -0.24 3.68
N PHE A 164 15.80 -1.16 4.64
CA PHE A 164 17.01 -1.50 5.37
C PHE A 164 17.27 -3.01 5.37
N GLY A 165 18.55 -3.38 5.55
CA GLY A 165 18.97 -4.77 5.68
C GLY A 165 18.85 -5.57 4.39
N SER A 166 18.90 -6.90 4.50
CA SER A 166 18.83 -7.77 3.33
C SER A 166 17.46 -7.80 2.66
N ASP A 167 16.40 -7.47 3.39
CA ASP A 167 15.03 -7.51 2.87
C ASP A 167 14.72 -6.36 1.92
N GLY A 168 15.53 -5.31 1.92
CA GLY A 168 15.45 -4.21 0.96
C GLY A 168 16.18 -4.46 -0.36
N ARG A 169 16.68 -5.67 -0.58
CA ARG A 169 17.55 -6.01 -1.73
C ARG A 169 17.04 -7.26 -2.44
N SER A 170 17.21 -7.30 -3.75
CA SER A 170 16.99 -8.51 -4.57
C SER A 170 17.94 -8.50 -5.76
N GLU A 171 18.28 -9.68 -6.29
CA GLU A 171 19.14 -9.79 -7.47
C GLU A 171 18.54 -9.07 -8.69
N PRO A 172 17.23 -9.21 -9.02
CA PRO A 172 16.64 -8.47 -10.13
C PRO A 172 16.73 -6.94 -9.98
N LEU A 173 16.52 -6.42 -8.75
CA LEU A 173 16.64 -4.99 -8.48
C LEU A 173 18.10 -4.52 -8.64
N GLU A 174 19.06 -5.21 -8.02
CA GLU A 174 20.47 -4.84 -8.09
C GLU A 174 21.02 -4.91 -9.51
N SER A 175 20.67 -5.96 -10.25
CA SER A 175 21.05 -6.12 -11.65
C SER A 175 20.44 -5.03 -12.53
N PHE A 176 19.22 -4.57 -12.24
CA PHE A 176 18.62 -3.43 -12.92
C PHE A 176 19.34 -2.12 -12.60
N LEU A 177 19.66 -1.87 -11.34
CA LEU A 177 20.35 -0.64 -10.90
C LEU A 177 21.71 -0.44 -11.56
N LYS A 178 22.47 -1.52 -11.81
CA LYS A 178 23.78 -1.48 -12.49
C LYS A 178 23.72 -0.97 -13.94
N ARG A 179 22.52 -0.90 -14.53
CA ARG A 179 22.33 -0.45 -15.92
C ARG A 179 22.18 1.06 -16.03
N PHE A 180 21.95 1.75 -14.91
CA PHE A 180 21.88 3.21 -14.90
C PHE A 180 23.26 3.83 -15.14
N PRO A 181 23.33 4.95 -15.86
CA PRO A 181 24.56 5.72 -16.00
C PRO A 181 25.12 6.17 -14.63
N ALA A 182 26.45 6.33 -14.55
CA ALA A 182 27.15 6.69 -13.31
C ALA A 182 26.74 8.06 -12.72
N TRP A 183 26.14 8.94 -13.52
CA TRP A 183 25.64 10.24 -13.08
C TRP A 183 24.24 10.19 -12.44
N VAL A 184 23.57 9.03 -12.49
CA VAL A 184 22.25 8.83 -11.87
C VAL A 184 22.42 8.43 -10.42
N PHE A 185 21.58 9.00 -9.54
CA PHE A 185 21.48 8.60 -8.15
C PHE A 185 20.17 7.85 -7.89
N PRO A 186 20.14 6.50 -8.01
CA PRO A 186 18.92 5.75 -7.75
C PRO A 186 18.69 5.58 -6.24
N SER A 187 17.49 5.93 -5.78
CA SER A 187 16.97 5.51 -4.47
C SER A 187 16.03 4.34 -4.69
N SER A 188 16.30 3.20 -4.03
CA SER A 188 15.58 1.95 -4.27
C SER A 188 15.40 1.13 -3.01
N TRP A 189 14.32 0.35 -2.98
CA TRP A 189 13.96 -0.54 -1.89
C TRP A 189 12.98 -1.60 -2.41
N ILE A 190 12.78 -2.65 -1.63
CA ILE A 190 11.72 -3.64 -1.88
C ILE A 190 10.42 -3.16 -1.24
N SER A 191 9.31 -3.37 -1.93
CA SER A 191 7.97 -3.06 -1.44
C SER A 191 7.02 -4.24 -1.68
N THR A 192 6.16 -4.53 -0.72
CA THR A 192 5.06 -5.50 -0.88
C THR A 192 3.72 -4.83 -0.63
N TYR A 193 2.68 -5.24 -1.35
CA TYR A 193 1.31 -4.73 -1.22
C TYR A 193 0.38 -5.87 -0.82
N HIS A 194 -0.41 -5.67 0.25
CA HIS A 194 -1.34 -6.66 0.77
C HIS A 194 -2.73 -6.05 0.89
N MET A 195 -3.75 -6.70 0.34
CA MET A 195 -5.14 -6.23 0.39
C MET A 195 -6.03 -7.23 1.14
N TYR A 196 -6.91 -6.70 1.97
CA TYR A 196 -7.86 -7.44 2.80
C TYR A 196 -9.26 -6.84 2.67
N ARG A 197 -10.29 -7.68 2.76
CA ARG A 197 -11.71 -7.27 2.81
C ARG A 197 -12.34 -7.85 4.07
N TYR A 198 -13.09 -7.02 4.80
CA TYR A 198 -13.77 -7.39 6.05
C TYR A 198 -15.13 -6.73 6.15
#